data_AF-A0A8B2VFC7-F1
#
_entry.id   AF-A0A8B2VFC7-F1
#
_cell.length_a   1.000
_cell.length_b   1.000
_cell.length_c   1.000
_cell.angle_alpha   90.00
_cell.angle_beta   90.00
_cell.angle_gamma   90.00
#
_symmetry.space_group_name_H-M   'P 1'
#
loop_
_entity.id
_entity.type
_entity.pdbx_description
1 polymer ?
#
loop_
_entity_poly.entity_id
_entity_poly.type
_entity_poly.pdbx_seq_one_letter_code
_entity_poly.pdbx_strand_id
1 'polypeptide(L)'
;MAGRNNDLRTLYSHWTGQIRKSRLGVLLVPDADYDGDLLDVRLPRHPAATVNKGTLKYSLTYRTIKQPLSGDVLEVVTSARSCPDATWDGTAKVVPHSPALTSIDAKCGWTITLKTLPQEEPVTVTAKFPATEAAISNQANLQTWLQNQQQATDKALNNDAVTSTAYSLQRLQTMRIKIPPRVKEKSAIPVTILGTWPGGENEMTPIYTTPFSSNPTSILTDITGGKLENVRLTDRCSGAVSITPDGHDVSALHPASCSIGAEIGNYQVQESPITIVAGGS
;
A
#
# COMPACT_ATOMS: atom_id res chain seq x y z
N MET A 1 -1.19 25.23 7.13
CA MET A 1 -1.02 24.79 8.53
C MET A 1 0.08 23.75 8.57
N ALA A 2 1.01 23.87 9.51
CA ALA A 2 2.02 22.85 9.79
C ALA A 2 1.82 22.40 11.24
N GLY A 3 1.63 21.11 11.47
CA GLY A 3 1.40 20.50 12.77
C GLY A 3 1.49 18.99 12.66
N ARG A 4 1.84 18.29 13.74
CA ARG A 4 1.84 16.82 13.75
C ARG A 4 0.42 16.33 13.47
N ASN A 5 0.29 15.41 12.51
CA ASN A 5 -1.02 14.95 12.04
C ASN A 5 -1.90 14.41 13.20
N ASN A 6 -1.29 13.71 14.17
CA ASN A 6 -1.99 13.19 15.34
C ASN A 6 -2.66 14.29 16.20
N ASP A 7 -1.96 15.41 16.42
CA ASP A 7 -2.48 16.54 17.20
C ASP A 7 -3.60 17.25 16.45
N LEU A 8 -3.45 17.40 15.12
CA LEU A 8 -4.46 18.02 14.26
C LEU A 8 -5.74 17.18 14.15
N ARG A 9 -5.61 15.84 14.10
CA ARG A 9 -6.75 14.92 14.02
C ARG A 9 -7.56 14.90 15.31
N THR A 10 -6.89 14.90 16.45
CA THR A 10 -7.54 14.84 17.76
C THR A 10 -8.25 16.15 18.10
N LEU A 11 -7.64 17.28 17.75
CA LEU A 11 -8.16 18.62 18.11
C LEU A 11 -9.10 19.23 17.07
N TYR A 12 -8.98 18.87 15.79
CA TYR A 12 -9.65 19.58 14.68
C TYR A 12 -10.32 18.66 13.64
N SER A 13 -10.76 17.45 14.04
CA SER A 13 -11.38 16.45 13.16
C SER A 13 -12.53 16.98 12.28
N HIS A 14 -13.33 17.90 12.81
CA HIS A 14 -14.46 18.54 12.11
C HIS A 14 -14.01 19.54 11.04
N TRP A 15 -12.79 20.09 11.16
CA TRP A 15 -12.21 21.08 10.24
C TRP A 15 -11.40 20.41 9.11
N THR A 16 -10.72 19.30 9.41
CA THR A 16 -9.88 18.56 8.43
C THR A 16 -10.68 17.67 7.48
N GLY A 17 -12.01 17.56 7.64
CA GLY A 17 -12.88 16.77 6.77
C GLY A 17 -12.90 17.24 5.30
N GLN A 18 -12.81 18.56 5.07
CA GLN A 18 -12.76 19.14 3.72
C GLN A 18 -11.40 18.89 3.02
N ILE A 19 -10.30 18.97 3.77
CA ILE A 19 -8.94 18.69 3.26
C ILE A 19 -8.80 17.22 2.86
N ARG A 20 -9.41 16.30 3.64
CA ARG A 20 -9.48 14.88 3.28
C ARG A 20 -10.19 14.63 1.95
N LYS A 21 -11.27 15.38 1.68
CA LYS A 21 -12.02 15.27 0.42
C LYS A 21 -11.25 15.83 -0.77
N SER A 22 -10.37 16.81 -0.58
CA SER A 22 -9.62 17.42 -1.69
C SER A 22 -8.49 16.54 -2.21
N ARG A 23 -8.00 15.56 -1.43
CA ARG A 23 -6.86 14.70 -1.77
C ARG A 23 -5.59 15.46 -2.17
N LEU A 24 -5.51 16.74 -1.80
CA LEU A 24 -4.41 17.65 -2.13
C LEU A 24 -3.81 18.17 -0.82
N GLY A 25 -2.57 17.78 -0.54
CA GLY A 25 -1.84 18.21 0.64
C GLY A 25 -0.35 17.97 0.50
N VAL A 26 0.45 18.83 1.13
CA VAL A 26 1.91 18.65 1.25
C VAL A 26 2.19 18.17 2.67
N LEU A 27 2.67 16.94 2.80
CA LEU A 27 3.09 16.36 4.07
C LEU A 27 4.52 16.79 4.36
N LEU A 28 4.70 17.62 5.39
CA LEU A 28 6.04 18.10 5.77
C LEU A 28 6.83 17.06 6.59
N VAL A 29 6.11 16.17 7.28
CA VAL A 29 6.65 14.97 7.95
C VAL A 29 5.64 13.85 7.72
N PRO A 30 5.78 13.05 6.65
CA PRO A 30 4.86 11.96 6.38
C PRO A 30 4.95 10.88 7.46
N ASP A 31 3.80 10.41 7.92
CA ASP A 31 3.62 9.30 8.84
C ASP A 31 2.76 8.23 8.16
N ALA A 32 3.36 7.12 7.76
CA ALA A 32 2.70 6.08 6.98
C ALA A 32 1.49 5.44 7.70
N ASP A 33 1.48 5.48 9.04
CA ASP A 33 0.43 4.90 9.87
C ASP A 33 -0.85 5.76 9.85
N TYR A 34 -0.73 7.07 9.62
CA TYR A 34 -1.86 8.03 9.69
C TYR A 34 -2.14 8.74 8.37
N ASP A 35 -1.13 8.96 7.54
CA ASP A 35 -1.28 9.61 6.24
C ASP A 35 -1.82 8.64 5.18
N GLY A 36 -1.65 7.33 5.38
CA GLY A 36 -2.32 6.34 4.54
C GLY A 36 -3.84 6.52 4.52
N ASP A 37 -4.46 6.88 5.66
CA ASP A 37 -5.90 7.19 5.76
C ASP A 37 -6.29 8.46 4.97
N LEU A 38 -5.33 9.37 4.72
CA LEU A 38 -5.53 10.65 4.05
C LEU A 38 -5.26 10.59 2.55
N LEU A 39 -4.23 9.83 2.16
CA LEU A 39 -3.76 9.73 0.78
C LEU A 39 -4.31 8.50 0.07
N ASP A 40 -4.71 7.47 0.83
CA ASP A 40 -5.35 6.26 0.34
C ASP A 40 -4.44 5.43 -0.59
N VAL A 41 -3.13 5.46 -0.30
CA VAL A 41 -2.08 4.86 -1.14
C VAL A 41 -1.22 3.81 -0.42
N ARG A 42 -1.19 3.80 0.91
CA ARG A 42 -0.49 2.78 1.71
C ARG A 42 -1.41 2.32 2.83
N LEU A 43 -1.37 1.03 3.17
CA LEU A 43 -2.20 0.46 4.22
C LEU A 43 -1.85 1.10 5.58
N PRO A 44 -2.78 1.84 6.20
CA PRO A 44 -2.60 2.42 7.52
C PRO A 44 -2.49 1.33 8.58
N ARG A 45 -1.61 1.56 9.56
CA ARG A 45 -1.38 0.65 10.70
C ARG A 45 -1.46 1.47 11.97
N HIS A 46 -2.32 1.06 12.91
CA HIS A 46 -2.51 1.78 14.17
C HIS A 46 -1.96 0.94 15.34
N PRO A 47 -0.69 1.14 15.74
CA PRO A 47 -0.09 0.43 16.86
C PRO A 47 -0.61 0.97 18.20
N ALA A 48 -0.98 0.06 19.10
CA ALA A 48 -1.39 0.37 20.47
C ALA A 48 -0.81 -0.66 21.44
N ALA A 49 -0.49 -0.26 22.66
CA ALA A 49 -0.02 -1.20 23.67
C ALA A 49 -0.61 -0.91 25.05
N THR A 50 -0.79 -1.98 25.83
CA THR A 50 -1.23 -1.93 27.23
C THR A 50 -0.42 -2.91 28.05
N VAL A 51 -0.18 -2.59 29.32
CA VAL A 51 0.50 -3.50 30.26
C VAL A 51 -0.50 -3.93 31.32
N ASN A 52 -0.64 -5.25 31.52
CA ASN A 52 -1.47 -5.83 32.57
C ASN A 52 -0.73 -6.97 33.26
N LYS A 53 -0.59 -6.91 34.58
CA LYS A 53 0.09 -7.93 35.41
C LYS A 53 1.48 -8.34 34.87
N GLY A 54 2.24 -7.37 34.37
CA GLY A 54 3.58 -7.61 33.81
C GLY A 54 3.62 -8.18 32.38
N THR A 55 2.47 -8.40 31.75
CA THR A 55 2.38 -8.76 30.33
C THR A 55 2.11 -7.51 29.48
N LEU A 56 2.92 -7.31 28.44
CA LEU A 56 2.64 -6.34 27.39
C LEU A 56 1.70 -6.96 26.37
N LYS A 57 0.57 -6.30 26.10
CA LYS A 57 -0.31 -6.59 24.96
C LYS A 57 -0.07 -5.50 23.93
N TYR A 58 0.52 -5.86 22.79
CA TYR A 58 0.73 -5.00 21.64
C TYR A 58 -0.29 -5.35 20.56
N SER A 59 -0.99 -4.35 20.02
CA SER A 59 -2.10 -4.52 19.09
C SER A 59 -1.87 -3.65 17.86
N LEU A 60 -1.99 -4.27 16.69
CA LEU A 60 -1.83 -3.65 15.38
C LEU A 60 -3.17 -3.69 14.68
N THR A 61 -3.73 -2.53 14.39
CA THR A 61 -5.01 -2.44 13.67
C THR A 61 -4.79 -1.98 12.26
N TYR A 62 -5.24 -2.79 11.30
CA TYR A 62 -5.19 -2.51 9.87
C TYR A 62 -6.59 -2.22 9.36
N ARG A 63 -6.71 -1.28 8.43
CA ARG A 63 -8.01 -0.92 7.81
C ARG A 63 -7.80 -0.44 6.38
N THR A 64 -8.70 -0.81 5.49
CA THR A 64 -8.82 -0.24 4.13
C THR A 64 -10.16 0.45 3.98
N ILE A 65 -10.25 1.50 3.15
CA ILE A 65 -11.46 2.32 3.01
C ILE A 65 -12.12 2.15 1.64
N LYS A 66 -11.33 2.04 0.57
CA LYS A 66 -11.85 1.94 -0.81
C LYS A 66 -12.18 0.52 -1.23
N GLN A 67 -11.19 -0.36 -1.21
CA GLN A 67 -11.32 -1.73 -1.70
C GLN A 67 -10.74 -2.73 -0.72
N PRO A 68 -11.24 -3.98 -0.70
CA PRO A 68 -10.61 -5.06 0.04
C PRO A 68 -9.15 -5.25 -0.39
N LEU A 69 -8.29 -5.56 0.58
CA LEU A 69 -6.87 -5.86 0.35
C LEU A 69 -6.54 -7.24 0.91
N SER A 70 -5.43 -7.81 0.45
CA SER A 70 -4.84 -9.01 1.05
C SER A 70 -3.33 -8.95 0.93
N GLY A 71 -2.63 -9.81 1.66
CA GLY A 71 -1.18 -9.96 1.51
C GLY A 71 -0.43 -9.75 2.81
N ASP A 72 0.88 -9.67 2.66
CA ASP A 72 1.80 -9.62 3.80
C ASP A 72 2.10 -8.19 4.23
N VAL A 73 2.16 -7.98 5.55
CA VAL A 73 2.68 -6.77 6.17
C VAL A 73 3.85 -7.11 7.09
N LEU A 74 4.84 -6.22 7.14
CA LEU A 74 5.98 -6.29 8.04
C LEU A 74 5.67 -5.52 9.32
N GLU A 75 6.00 -6.14 10.45
CA GLU A 75 6.05 -5.48 11.75
C GLU A 75 7.41 -5.75 12.41
N VAL A 76 8.12 -4.70 12.82
CA VAL A 76 9.33 -4.83 13.63
C VAL A 76 8.99 -4.68 15.10
N VAL A 77 9.22 -5.73 15.88
CA VAL A 77 8.99 -5.74 17.33
C VAL A 77 10.32 -6.00 18.04
N THR A 78 10.89 -4.95 18.62
CA THR A 78 12.17 -4.93 19.33
C THR A 78 11.95 -4.86 20.84
N SER A 79 12.88 -5.49 21.57
CA SER A 79 13.01 -5.37 23.02
C SER A 79 14.28 -4.59 23.36
N ALA A 80 14.48 -4.27 24.64
CA ALA A 80 15.67 -3.51 25.07
C ALA A 80 16.99 -4.29 24.87
N ARG A 81 16.93 -5.61 24.69
CA ARG A 81 18.11 -6.49 24.62
C ARG A 81 18.15 -7.41 23.40
N SER A 82 17.00 -7.79 22.85
CA SER A 82 16.88 -8.80 21.77
C SER A 82 15.55 -8.70 21.03
N CYS A 83 15.24 -9.68 20.18
CA CYS A 83 13.87 -9.90 19.72
C CYS A 83 13.07 -10.51 20.88
N PRO A 84 11.86 -9.99 21.18
CA PRO A 84 11.02 -10.56 22.21
C PRO A 84 10.45 -11.91 21.76
N ASP A 85 10.21 -12.81 22.71
CA ASP A 85 9.49 -14.06 22.45
C ASP A 85 7.98 -13.80 22.39
N ALA A 86 7.55 -13.18 21.29
CA ALA A 86 6.19 -12.73 21.09
C ALA A 86 5.26 -13.90 20.73
N THR A 87 4.22 -14.08 21.53
CA THR A 87 3.09 -14.95 21.18
C THR A 87 2.01 -14.12 20.49
N TRP A 88 1.67 -14.49 19.26
CA TRP A 88 0.64 -13.84 18.46
C TRP A 88 -0.73 -14.50 18.65
N ASP A 89 -1.79 -13.72 18.52
CA ASP A 89 -3.14 -14.27 18.44
C ASP A 89 -3.37 -15.03 17.13
N GLY A 90 -4.48 -15.78 17.06
CA GLY A 90 -4.85 -16.56 15.87
C GLY A 90 -5.56 -15.73 14.79
N THR A 91 -5.60 -14.40 14.91
CA THR A 91 -6.37 -13.54 13.98
C THR A 91 -5.74 -13.52 12.59
N ALA A 92 -4.41 -13.60 12.52
CA ALA A 92 -3.64 -13.66 11.29
C ALA A 92 -2.54 -14.71 11.40
N LYS A 93 -2.06 -15.21 10.26
CA LYS A 93 -0.85 -16.04 10.25
C LYS A 93 0.34 -15.12 10.46
N VAL A 94 1.10 -15.33 11.53
CA VAL A 94 2.29 -14.54 11.85
C VAL A 94 3.51 -15.45 11.94
N VAL A 95 4.57 -15.09 11.23
CA VAL A 95 5.84 -15.84 11.20
C VAL A 95 7.03 -14.88 11.30
N PRO A 96 8.19 -15.33 11.82
CA PRO A 96 9.40 -14.51 11.79
C PRO A 96 9.72 -14.05 10.35
N HIS A 97 10.11 -12.79 10.22
CA HIS A 97 10.53 -12.21 8.94
C HIS A 97 11.81 -12.89 8.43
N SER A 98 11.88 -13.08 7.10
CA SER A 98 13.06 -13.64 6.43
C SER A 98 13.67 -12.65 5.46
N PRO A 99 14.83 -12.05 5.81
CA PRO A 99 15.60 -11.22 4.88
C PRO A 99 16.04 -12.01 3.63
N ALA A 100 16.27 -13.32 3.75
CA ALA A 100 16.66 -14.16 2.62
C ALA A 100 15.58 -14.28 1.53
N LEU A 101 14.29 -14.11 1.90
CA LEU A 101 13.18 -14.16 0.95
C LEU A 101 12.80 -12.79 0.40
N THR A 102 13.02 -11.73 1.18
CA THR A 102 12.49 -10.40 0.89
C THR A 102 13.56 -9.39 0.52
N SER A 103 14.85 -9.69 0.78
CA SER A 103 15.98 -8.76 0.71
C SER A 103 15.84 -7.51 1.58
N ILE A 104 14.90 -7.50 2.53
CA ILE A 104 14.69 -6.42 3.50
C ILE A 104 15.42 -6.80 4.78
N ASP A 105 16.28 -5.92 5.29
CA ASP A 105 16.89 -6.11 6.61
C ASP A 105 15.98 -5.55 7.70
N ALA A 106 15.26 -6.45 8.36
CA ALA A 106 14.39 -6.14 9.49
C ALA A 106 14.64 -7.13 10.63
N LYS A 107 15.67 -6.87 11.43
CA LYS A 107 15.96 -7.64 12.64
C LYS A 107 14.76 -7.55 13.60
N CYS A 108 14.32 -8.69 14.13
CA CYS A 108 13.09 -8.80 14.93
C CYS A 108 11.80 -8.45 14.18
N GLY A 109 11.84 -8.54 12.84
CA GLY A 109 10.68 -8.43 11.99
C GLY A 109 9.78 -9.66 12.08
N TRP A 110 8.50 -9.44 11.84
CA TRP A 110 7.46 -10.44 11.69
C TRP A 110 6.69 -10.19 10.41
N THR A 111 6.45 -11.25 9.65
CA THR A 111 5.51 -11.24 8.53
C THR A 111 4.13 -11.61 9.04
N ILE A 112 3.18 -10.70 8.90
CA ILE A 112 1.77 -10.89 9.24
C ILE A 112 1.00 -11.02 7.92
N THR A 113 0.41 -12.18 7.67
CA THR A 113 -0.39 -12.42 6.46
C THR A 113 -1.86 -12.06 6.71
N LEU A 114 -2.31 -11.00 6.06
CA LEU A 114 -3.70 -10.54 6.06
C LEU A 114 -4.46 -11.27 4.94
N LYS A 115 -5.17 -12.35 5.28
CA LYS A 115 -5.90 -13.17 4.30
C LYS A 115 -6.94 -12.36 3.51
N THR A 116 -7.71 -11.55 4.21
CA THR A 116 -8.63 -10.58 3.62
C THR A 116 -8.78 -9.46 4.63
N LEU A 117 -8.53 -8.24 4.18
CA LEU A 117 -8.84 -7.02 4.90
C LEU A 117 -10.08 -6.41 4.22
N PRO A 118 -11.29 -6.62 4.76
CA PRO A 118 -12.51 -6.12 4.13
C PRO A 118 -12.55 -4.60 4.15
N GLN A 119 -13.34 -4.04 3.24
CA GLN A 119 -13.57 -2.60 3.19
C GLN A 119 -14.21 -2.12 4.50
N GLU A 120 -13.63 -1.07 5.08
CA GLU A 120 -14.05 -0.39 6.31
C GLU A 120 -14.05 -1.21 7.60
N GLU A 121 -13.85 -2.53 7.54
CA GLU A 121 -13.77 -3.42 8.71
C GLU A 121 -12.32 -3.59 9.16
N PRO A 122 -11.95 -3.11 10.35
CA PRO A 122 -10.59 -3.22 10.84
C PRO A 122 -10.25 -4.66 11.27
N VAL A 123 -9.02 -5.08 10.95
CA VAL A 123 -8.43 -6.33 11.47
C VAL A 123 -7.38 -5.97 12.51
N THR A 124 -7.53 -6.50 13.74
CA THR A 124 -6.58 -6.28 14.83
C THR A 124 -5.80 -7.55 15.13
N VAL A 125 -4.49 -7.48 14.99
CA VAL A 125 -3.56 -8.56 15.32
C VAL A 125 -2.83 -8.22 16.61
N THR A 126 -2.77 -9.16 17.55
CA THR A 126 -2.21 -8.93 18.89
C THR A 126 -0.98 -9.78 19.15
N ALA A 127 0.11 -9.16 19.59
CA ALA A 127 1.25 -9.82 20.21
C ALA A 127 1.20 -9.69 21.74
N LYS A 128 1.70 -10.72 22.44
CA LYS A 128 1.90 -10.73 23.89
C LYS A 128 3.29 -11.21 24.24
N PHE A 129 3.94 -10.51 25.16
CA PHE A 129 5.22 -10.91 25.76
C PHE A 129 5.45 -10.17 27.10
N PRO A 130 6.41 -10.59 27.93
CA PRO A 130 6.70 -9.93 29.20
C PRO A 130 7.10 -8.46 29.04
N ALA A 131 6.48 -7.56 29.81
CA ALA A 131 6.78 -6.12 29.79
C ALA A 131 8.22 -5.81 30.23
N THR A 132 8.83 -6.71 31.00
CA THR A 132 10.24 -6.64 31.42
C THR A 132 11.21 -6.75 30.24
N GLU A 133 10.88 -7.48 29.18
CA GLU A 133 11.72 -7.58 27.97
C GLU A 133 11.78 -6.25 27.21
N ALA A 134 10.66 -5.52 27.17
CA ALA A 134 10.59 -4.17 26.59
C ALA A 134 11.02 -3.05 27.55
N ALA A 135 11.47 -3.39 28.77
CA ALA A 135 11.84 -2.41 29.81
C ALA A 135 10.73 -1.39 30.12
N ILE A 136 9.46 -1.81 30.07
CA ILE A 136 8.32 -0.92 30.27
C ILE A 136 8.00 -0.83 31.77
N SER A 137 8.26 0.34 32.36
CA SER A 137 8.00 0.61 33.78
C SER A 137 6.89 1.63 34.03
N ASN A 138 6.55 2.44 33.03
CA ASN A 138 5.54 3.50 33.12
C ASN A 138 4.99 3.86 31.72
N GLN A 139 3.97 4.72 31.69
CA GLN A 139 3.31 5.16 30.46
C GLN A 139 4.25 5.90 29.49
N ALA A 140 5.20 6.68 29.98
CA ALA A 140 6.14 7.40 29.12
C ALA A 140 7.06 6.43 28.37
N ASN A 141 7.63 5.44 29.06
CA ASN A 141 8.45 4.40 28.43
C ASN A 141 7.65 3.53 27.47
N LEU A 142 6.37 3.26 27.76
CA LEU A 142 5.46 2.56 26.83
C LEU A 142 5.29 3.33 25.51
N GLN A 143 5.07 4.64 25.59
CA GLN A 143 4.92 5.49 24.40
C GLN A 143 6.22 5.60 23.60
N THR A 144 7.37 5.75 24.27
CA THR A 144 8.68 5.69 23.60
C THR A 144 8.89 4.34 22.92
N TRP A 145 8.54 3.24 23.59
CA TRP A 145 8.66 1.91 23.00
C TRP A 145 7.81 1.74 21.74
N LEU A 146 6.55 2.22 21.76
CA LEU A 146 5.66 2.22 20.59
C LEU A 146 6.25 3.02 19.42
N GLN A 147 6.76 4.22 19.69
CA GLN A 147 7.41 5.06 18.67
C GLN A 147 8.64 4.38 18.07
N ASN A 148 9.42 3.67 18.89
CA ASN A 148 10.59 2.93 18.40
C ASN A 148 10.20 1.78 17.46
N GLN A 149 9.08 1.08 17.73
CA GLN A 149 8.59 0.01 16.85
C GLN A 149 8.15 0.57 15.49
N GLN A 150 7.44 1.70 15.52
CA GLN A 150 7.05 2.41 14.32
C GLN A 150 8.27 2.84 13.51
N GLN A 151 9.22 3.54 14.12
CA GLN A 151 10.43 3.98 13.44
C GLN A 151 11.27 2.83 12.87
N ALA A 152 11.38 1.71 13.60
CA ALA A 152 12.10 0.54 13.13
C ALA A 152 11.41 -0.12 11.92
N THR A 153 10.07 -0.21 11.96
CA THR A 153 9.26 -0.75 10.86
C THR A 153 9.35 0.16 9.64
N ASP A 154 9.17 1.47 9.82
CA ASP A 154 9.25 2.46 8.75
C ASP A 154 10.64 2.50 8.10
N LYS A 155 11.70 2.39 8.91
CA LYS A 155 13.08 2.33 8.40
C LYS A 155 13.29 1.12 7.51
N ALA A 156 12.79 -0.06 7.91
CA ALA A 156 12.91 -1.26 7.10
C ALA A 156 12.10 -1.16 5.79
N LEU A 157 10.87 -0.65 5.88
CA LEU A 157 9.97 -0.52 4.73
C LEU A 157 10.45 0.51 3.71
N ASN A 158 11.01 1.64 4.17
CA ASN A 158 11.42 2.75 3.31
C ASN A 158 12.92 2.73 2.92
N ASN A 159 13.62 1.62 3.14
CA ASN A 159 14.99 1.45 2.67
C ASN A 159 15.04 1.44 1.13
N ASP A 160 15.69 2.43 0.54
CA ASP A 160 15.80 2.66 -0.90
C ASP A 160 16.84 1.75 -1.59
N ALA A 161 17.77 1.17 -0.83
CA ALA A 161 18.71 0.18 -1.34
C ALA A 161 18.05 -1.17 -1.68
N VAL A 162 16.79 -1.38 -1.29
CA VAL A 162 16.07 -2.65 -1.49
C VAL A 162 15.22 -2.63 -2.75
N THR A 163 15.53 -3.52 -3.70
CA THR A 163 14.84 -3.65 -5.01
C THR A 163 13.65 -4.63 -5.01
N SER A 164 13.36 -5.27 -3.88
CA SER A 164 12.26 -6.23 -3.72
C SER A 164 10.88 -5.58 -3.81
N THR A 165 9.86 -6.37 -4.18
CA THR A 165 8.44 -5.99 -4.20
C THR A 165 7.65 -6.54 -3.01
N ALA A 166 8.33 -7.16 -2.04
CA ALA A 166 7.72 -7.65 -0.80
C ALA A 166 7.03 -6.51 -0.02
N TYR A 167 5.97 -6.87 0.73
CA TYR A 167 5.15 -5.96 1.53
C TYR A 167 4.55 -4.82 0.70
N SER A 168 3.97 -5.17 -0.46
CA SER A 168 3.37 -4.24 -1.41
C SER A 168 2.38 -3.26 -0.75
N LEU A 169 1.56 -3.76 0.18
CA LEU A 169 0.59 -2.96 0.94
C LEU A 169 1.20 -1.79 1.72
N GLN A 170 2.48 -1.88 2.09
CA GLN A 170 3.19 -0.86 2.88
C GLN A 170 4.27 -0.12 2.09
N ARG A 171 4.85 -0.74 1.06
CA ARG A 171 6.00 -0.20 0.31
C ARG A 171 5.64 0.40 -1.04
N LEU A 172 4.55 -0.02 -1.67
CA LEU A 172 4.14 0.54 -2.96
C LEU A 172 3.72 2.01 -2.77
N GLN A 173 4.42 2.92 -3.43
CA GLN A 173 4.25 4.36 -3.23
C GLN A 173 3.25 4.96 -4.21
N THR A 174 3.40 4.67 -5.49
CA THR A 174 2.54 5.16 -6.57
C THR A 174 2.58 4.17 -7.73
N MET A 175 1.77 4.42 -8.75
CA MET A 175 1.79 3.68 -10.00
C MET A 175 1.82 4.63 -11.18
N ARG A 176 2.44 4.17 -12.27
CA ARG A 176 2.48 4.88 -13.54
C ARG A 176 2.06 3.95 -14.66
N ILE A 177 1.28 4.49 -15.58
CA ILE A 177 0.95 3.83 -16.84
C ILE A 177 2.00 4.16 -17.91
N LYS A 178 2.46 3.14 -18.63
CA LYS A 178 3.39 3.20 -19.76
C LYS A 178 2.65 2.65 -20.99
N ILE A 179 2.44 3.52 -21.97
CA ILE A 179 1.79 3.22 -23.25
C ILE A 179 2.62 3.81 -24.39
N PRO A 180 2.53 3.28 -25.62
CA PRO A 180 3.10 3.92 -26.79
C PRO A 180 2.50 5.32 -26.98
N PRO A 181 3.30 6.33 -27.36
CA PRO A 181 2.78 7.67 -27.62
C PRO A 181 1.87 7.71 -28.85
N ARG A 182 2.01 6.72 -29.75
CA ARG A 182 1.20 6.58 -30.96
C ARG A 182 0.81 5.13 -31.20
N VAL A 183 -0.43 4.93 -31.59
CA VAL A 183 -0.99 3.63 -32.01
C VAL A 183 -1.85 3.82 -33.26
N LYS A 184 -2.00 2.77 -34.06
CA LYS A 184 -2.89 2.81 -35.23
C LYS A 184 -4.33 2.60 -34.77
N GLU A 185 -5.29 3.16 -35.50
CA GLU A 185 -6.68 2.76 -35.32
C GLU A 185 -6.86 1.26 -35.56
N LYS A 186 -7.89 0.67 -34.93
CA LYS A 186 -8.23 -0.77 -35.00
C LYS A 186 -7.14 -1.71 -34.45
N SER A 187 -6.20 -1.20 -33.65
CA SER A 187 -5.23 -2.02 -32.93
C SER A 187 -5.50 -2.04 -31.43
N ALA A 188 -5.07 -3.11 -30.76
CA ALA A 188 -4.95 -3.12 -29.31
C ALA A 188 -3.95 -2.04 -28.87
N ILE A 189 -4.21 -1.42 -27.72
CA ILE A 189 -3.31 -0.44 -27.11
C ILE A 189 -2.54 -1.17 -26.00
N PRO A 190 -1.23 -1.43 -26.15
CA PRO A 190 -0.47 -2.10 -25.12
C PRO A 190 -0.26 -1.15 -23.93
N VAL A 191 -0.87 -1.50 -22.81
CA VAL A 191 -0.75 -0.89 -21.50
C VAL A 191 0.15 -1.72 -20.61
N THR A 192 1.11 -1.06 -19.97
CA THR A 192 1.92 -1.58 -18.86
C THR A 192 1.77 -0.65 -17.67
N ILE A 193 1.48 -1.17 -16.47
CA ILE A 193 1.44 -0.38 -15.23
C ILE A 193 2.60 -0.81 -14.35
N LEU A 194 3.42 0.17 -13.98
CA LEU A 194 4.62 0.00 -13.17
C LEU A 194 4.38 0.61 -11.79
N GLY A 195 4.96 -0.02 -10.77
CA GLY A 195 4.94 0.48 -9.39
C GLY A 195 6.20 1.28 -9.07
N THR A 196 6.05 2.36 -8.31
CA THR A 196 7.16 3.08 -7.68
C THR A 196 7.31 2.62 -6.23
N TRP A 197 8.54 2.29 -5.86
CA TRP A 197 8.96 1.77 -4.56
C TRP A 197 9.96 2.76 -3.93
N PRO A 198 10.39 2.57 -2.67
CA PRO A 198 11.40 3.43 -2.06
C PRO A 198 12.70 3.57 -2.88
N GLY A 199 13.13 2.48 -3.53
CA GLY A 199 14.30 2.47 -4.43
C GLY A 199 14.04 2.97 -5.85
N GLY A 200 12.83 3.43 -6.16
CA GLY A 200 12.44 3.91 -7.49
C GLY A 200 11.43 3.02 -8.22
N GLU A 201 11.23 3.30 -9.51
CA GLU A 201 10.31 2.55 -10.36
C GLU A 201 10.85 1.13 -10.63
N ASN A 202 9.97 0.12 -10.54
CA ASN A 202 10.33 -1.26 -10.87
C ASN A 202 9.84 -1.60 -12.29
N GLU A 203 10.76 -1.59 -13.25
CA GLU A 203 10.48 -1.99 -14.64
C GLU A 203 10.53 -3.51 -14.86
N MET A 204 11.13 -4.27 -13.95
CA MET A 204 11.33 -5.71 -14.10
C MET A 204 10.09 -6.53 -13.76
N THR A 205 9.23 -6.01 -12.86
CA THR A 205 8.00 -6.67 -12.43
C THR A 205 6.83 -5.71 -12.56
N PRO A 206 6.26 -5.58 -13.77
CA PRO A 206 5.04 -4.82 -13.97
C PRO A 206 3.92 -5.32 -13.06
N ILE A 207 3.12 -4.40 -12.53
CA ILE A 207 1.94 -4.75 -11.74
C ILE A 207 0.87 -5.35 -12.66
N TYR A 208 0.73 -4.77 -13.84
CA TYR A 208 -0.31 -5.09 -14.80
C TYR A 208 0.19 -4.89 -16.23
N THR A 209 -0.22 -5.76 -17.16
CA THR A 209 0.05 -5.63 -18.59
C THR A 209 -1.16 -6.09 -19.40
N THR A 210 -1.29 -5.54 -20.61
CA THR A 210 -2.25 -6.02 -21.63
C THR A 210 -1.51 -6.77 -22.76
N PRO A 211 -2.12 -7.80 -23.38
CA PRO A 211 -3.41 -8.37 -23.01
C PRO A 211 -3.37 -8.99 -21.61
N PHE A 212 -4.47 -8.88 -20.88
CA PHE A 212 -4.49 -9.30 -19.49
C PHE A 212 -4.26 -10.81 -19.34
N SER A 213 -3.41 -11.19 -18.39
CA SER A 213 -3.13 -12.59 -18.03
C SER A 213 -4.02 -13.00 -16.87
N SER A 214 -4.64 -14.19 -16.96
CA SER A 214 -5.45 -14.76 -15.88
C SER A 214 -4.66 -15.07 -14.59
N ASN A 215 -3.32 -15.01 -14.65
CA ASN A 215 -2.44 -15.19 -13.50
C ASN A 215 -1.89 -13.83 -13.05
N PRO A 216 -2.55 -13.13 -12.11
CA PRO A 216 -2.09 -11.85 -11.61
C PRO A 216 -0.75 -11.97 -10.87
N THR A 217 0.03 -10.89 -10.88
CA THR A 217 1.22 -10.80 -10.04
C THR A 217 0.84 -10.82 -8.56
N SER A 218 1.77 -11.17 -7.67
CA SER A 218 1.55 -11.07 -6.22
C SER A 218 1.19 -9.64 -5.81
N ILE A 219 1.85 -8.63 -6.40
CA ILE A 219 1.56 -7.22 -6.15
C ILE A 219 0.11 -6.90 -6.49
N LEU A 220 -0.36 -7.29 -7.69
CA LEU A 220 -1.73 -7.05 -8.12
C LEU A 220 -2.73 -7.78 -7.23
N THR A 221 -2.43 -9.03 -6.86
CA THR A 221 -3.25 -9.82 -5.94
C THR A 221 -3.39 -9.11 -4.59
N ASP A 222 -2.28 -8.61 -4.04
CA ASP A 222 -2.28 -7.97 -2.73
C ASP A 222 -3.17 -6.72 -2.69
N ILE A 223 -2.92 -5.81 -3.63
CA ILE A 223 -3.58 -4.49 -3.67
C ILE A 223 -5.03 -4.55 -4.15
N THR A 224 -5.49 -5.70 -4.64
CA THR A 224 -6.89 -5.90 -5.09
C THR A 224 -7.65 -6.87 -4.18
N GLY A 225 -7.01 -7.49 -3.19
CA GLY A 225 -7.61 -8.55 -2.39
C GLY A 225 -7.86 -9.84 -3.20
N GLY A 226 -7.12 -10.04 -4.30
CA GLY A 226 -7.31 -11.14 -5.26
C GLY A 226 -8.53 -11.00 -6.16
N LYS A 227 -9.17 -9.82 -6.18
CA LYS A 227 -10.41 -9.53 -6.91
C LYS A 227 -10.14 -8.69 -8.15
N LEU A 228 -10.16 -9.31 -9.32
CA LEU A 228 -9.82 -8.64 -10.58
C LEU A 228 -10.86 -7.61 -11.02
N GLU A 229 -12.09 -7.67 -10.49
CA GLU A 229 -13.08 -6.60 -10.66
C GLU A 229 -12.63 -5.25 -10.07
N ASN A 230 -11.60 -5.26 -9.20
CA ASN A 230 -10.98 -4.05 -8.66
C ASN A 230 -9.87 -3.48 -9.55
N VAL A 231 -9.76 -3.97 -10.79
CA VAL A 231 -8.84 -3.48 -11.82
C VAL A 231 -9.65 -2.99 -13.00
N ARG A 232 -9.48 -1.72 -13.36
CA ARG A 232 -10.20 -1.14 -14.49
C ARG A 232 -9.37 -0.07 -15.19
N LEU A 233 -9.14 -0.25 -16.49
CA LEU A 233 -8.64 0.82 -17.35
C LEU A 233 -9.71 1.90 -17.50
N THR A 234 -9.26 3.14 -17.67
CA THR A 234 -10.11 4.31 -17.90
C THR A 234 -9.58 5.13 -19.07
N ASP A 235 -10.44 5.91 -19.71
CA ASP A 235 -10.04 6.75 -20.83
C ASP A 235 -10.71 8.13 -20.80
N ARG A 236 -10.08 9.09 -21.50
CA ARG A 236 -10.68 10.37 -21.87
C ARG A 236 -10.65 10.58 -23.38
N CYS A 237 -11.03 9.53 -24.11
CA CYS A 237 -10.92 9.48 -25.56
C CYS A 237 -12.24 9.76 -26.29
N SER A 238 -13.32 10.08 -25.57
CA SER A 238 -14.61 10.46 -26.17
C SER A 238 -15.12 9.46 -27.22
N GLY A 239 -14.96 8.16 -26.95
CA GLY A 239 -15.36 7.07 -27.85
C GLY A 239 -14.32 6.69 -28.92
N ALA A 240 -13.13 7.30 -28.92
CA ALA A 240 -12.05 6.91 -29.83
C ALA A 240 -11.31 5.63 -29.41
N VAL A 241 -11.60 5.11 -28.21
CA VAL A 241 -11.14 3.80 -27.73
C VAL A 241 -12.31 2.96 -27.22
N SER A 242 -12.14 1.65 -27.20
CA SER A 242 -13.02 0.71 -26.51
C SER A 242 -12.24 0.02 -25.42
N ILE A 243 -12.73 0.07 -24.19
CA ILE A 243 -12.28 -0.77 -23.08
C ILE A 243 -13.23 -1.97 -23.00
N THR A 244 -12.70 -3.17 -22.77
CA THR A 244 -13.52 -4.39 -22.63
C THR A 244 -14.49 -4.30 -21.45
N PRO A 245 -15.59 -5.07 -21.43
CA PRO A 245 -16.57 -5.01 -20.35
C PRO A 245 -16.01 -5.32 -18.95
N ASP A 246 -15.00 -6.19 -18.86
CA ASP A 246 -14.26 -6.48 -17.63
C ASP A 246 -13.29 -5.36 -17.23
N GLY A 247 -13.05 -4.37 -18.11
CA GLY A 247 -12.19 -3.24 -17.84
C GLY A 247 -10.70 -3.51 -18.09
N HIS A 248 -10.32 -4.65 -18.65
CA HIS A 248 -8.94 -5.12 -18.62
C HIS A 248 -8.14 -4.83 -19.89
N ASP A 249 -8.78 -4.79 -21.06
CA ASP A 249 -8.11 -4.53 -22.32
C ASP A 249 -8.67 -3.29 -23.00
N VAL A 250 -7.83 -2.64 -23.80
CA VAL A 250 -8.18 -1.41 -24.51
C VAL A 250 -7.75 -1.48 -25.97
N SER A 251 -8.61 -1.02 -26.87
CA SER A 251 -8.35 -0.98 -28.31
C SER A 251 -8.68 0.39 -28.89
N ALA A 252 -7.87 0.83 -29.85
CA ALA A 252 -8.09 2.05 -30.61
C ALA A 252 -9.18 1.86 -31.67
N LEU A 253 -10.13 2.78 -31.76
CA LEU A 253 -11.23 2.72 -32.73
C LEU A 253 -11.05 3.72 -33.87
N HIS A 254 -10.80 4.99 -33.53
CA HIS A 254 -10.75 6.10 -34.48
C HIS A 254 -9.60 7.08 -34.15
N PRO A 255 -9.10 7.86 -35.12
CA PRO A 255 -8.04 8.83 -34.88
C PRO A 255 -8.43 9.90 -33.87
N ALA A 256 -7.59 10.12 -32.86
CA ALA A 256 -7.80 11.08 -31.79
C ALA A 256 -6.51 11.32 -31.01
N SER A 257 -6.43 12.43 -30.27
CA SER A 257 -5.45 12.61 -29.19
C SER A 257 -6.20 12.61 -27.87
N CYS A 258 -5.83 11.71 -26.96
CA CYS A 258 -6.52 11.52 -25.69
C CYS A 258 -5.58 10.95 -24.62
N SER A 259 -6.14 10.46 -23.51
CA SER A 259 -5.38 9.84 -22.41
C SER A 259 -6.02 8.54 -21.93
N ILE A 260 -5.17 7.63 -21.45
CA ILE A 260 -5.55 6.37 -20.80
C ILE A 260 -5.07 6.41 -19.35
N GLY A 261 -5.93 6.04 -18.41
CA GLY A 261 -5.63 5.87 -16.99
C GLY A 261 -6.05 4.49 -16.49
N ALA A 262 -5.99 4.29 -15.18
CA ALA A 262 -6.51 3.09 -14.54
C ALA A 262 -6.90 3.32 -13.08
N GLU A 263 -7.76 2.46 -12.57
CA GLU A 263 -8.09 2.28 -11.16
C GLU A 263 -7.69 0.86 -10.76
N ILE A 264 -6.84 0.73 -9.73
CA ILE A 264 -6.34 -0.57 -9.23
C ILE A 264 -6.43 -0.57 -7.72
N GLY A 265 -7.39 -1.31 -7.18
CA GLY A 265 -7.62 -1.35 -5.73
C GLY A 265 -7.87 0.05 -5.17
N ASN A 266 -7.01 0.50 -4.26
CA ASN A 266 -7.10 1.86 -3.69
C ASN A 266 -6.43 2.94 -4.56
N TYR A 267 -5.68 2.56 -5.58
CA TYR A 267 -4.83 3.45 -6.38
C TYR A 267 -5.56 4.01 -7.60
N GLN A 268 -5.46 5.33 -7.77
CA GLN A 268 -5.73 5.98 -9.05
C GLN A 268 -4.42 6.13 -9.81
N VAL A 269 -4.29 5.46 -10.95
CA VAL A 269 -3.11 5.58 -11.81
C VAL A 269 -3.26 6.83 -12.67
N GLN A 270 -2.23 7.68 -12.67
CA GLN A 270 -2.25 8.92 -13.45
C GLN A 270 -2.38 8.62 -14.94
N GLU A 271 -3.22 9.41 -15.61
CA GLU A 271 -3.44 9.34 -17.05
C GLU A 271 -2.16 9.60 -17.84
N SER A 272 -1.93 8.81 -18.89
CA SER A 272 -0.88 9.03 -19.89
C SER A 272 -1.47 9.38 -21.25
N PRO A 273 -0.91 10.37 -21.96
CA PRO A 273 -1.38 10.78 -23.27
C PRO A 273 -1.06 9.73 -24.35
N ILE A 274 -1.92 9.69 -25.37
CA ILE A 274 -1.78 8.85 -26.56
C ILE A 274 -2.38 9.53 -27.78
N THR A 275 -1.78 9.30 -28.96
CA THR A 275 -2.33 9.69 -30.24
C THR A 275 -2.66 8.45 -31.08
N ILE A 276 -3.93 8.32 -31.46
CA ILE A 276 -4.40 7.31 -32.40
C ILE A 276 -4.30 7.90 -33.81
N VAL A 277 -3.57 7.22 -34.69
CA VAL A 277 -3.39 7.64 -36.08
C VAL A 277 -4.22 6.78 -37.03
N ALA A 278 -4.66 7.39 -38.13
CA ALA A 278 -5.35 6.66 -39.19
C ALA A 278 -4.44 5.57 -39.77
N GLY A 279 -5.04 4.46 -40.21
CA GLY A 279 -4.28 3.30 -40.71
C GLY A 279 -3.52 3.51 -42.02
N GLY A 280 -3.67 4.68 -42.66
CA GLY A 280 -3.21 4.99 -44.02
C GLY A 280 -2.18 6.12 -44.14
N SER A 281 -1.32 6.34 -43.14
CA SER A 281 -0.18 7.27 -43.24
C SER A 281 1.15 6.53 -43.35
#